data_AF-A0A8S3BA73-F1
#
_entry.id   AF-A0A8S3BA73-F1
#
_cell.length_a   1.000
_cell.length_b   1.000
_cell.length_c   1.000
_cell.angle_alpha   90.00
_cell.angle_beta   90.00
_cell.angle_gamma   90.00
#
_symmetry.space_group_name_H-M   'P 1'
#
loop_
_entity.id
_entity.type
_entity.pdbx_description
1 polymer ?
#
loop_
_entity_poly.entity_id
_entity_poly.type
_entity_poly.pdbx_seq_one_letter_code
_entity_poly.pdbx_strand_id
1 'polypeptide(L)'
;MSESFIIEGKQITKVLCENVKQGLPEKDDVSIYDGIREKHEKIQNDQMRRLVDMNLGFIEQFEASNLDQISAKSYSTLEVESEISDLALHTGFGHFIQQIVARHPLPIQLNTIVTNIDIPNDKNAPICITTKDNRHYLTKYVLITIPLGCLKAGSVKFTPSLPDWKQNAIDQMGFGLFNKIFMQFPSTFWDEKLDNIWVLSNGFRFFICHPHDHMLTSVVCGDFARKLEQQTDEEIIEQIVQCLKPIYPQIPKPTKWLITRWGSDQFVYGAYSNYKVGSTYETSRELARECYDDRVYWAGEHTNGGDNIGCVDSAFESSQREIKRVYNKLNQISN
;
A
#
# COMPACT_ATOMS: atom_id res chain seq x y z
N MET A 1 -14.02 29.18 -4.48
CA MET A 1 -13.97 28.90 -3.03
C MET A 1 -12.92 29.80 -2.41
N SER A 2 -13.18 30.44 -1.27
CA SER A 2 -12.19 31.32 -0.62
C SER A 2 -11.05 30.50 -0.01
N GLU A 3 -9.83 31.04 0.00
CA GLU A 3 -8.64 30.44 0.61
C GLU A 3 -8.84 30.05 2.09
N SER A 4 -9.82 30.67 2.77
CA SER A 4 -10.23 30.32 4.13
C SER A 4 -10.70 28.87 4.28
N PHE A 5 -11.43 28.32 3.31
CA PHE A 5 -11.97 26.96 3.38
C PHE A 5 -10.90 25.87 3.27
N ILE A 6 -9.79 26.15 2.56
CA ILE A 6 -8.69 25.19 2.37
C ILE A 6 -7.80 25.12 3.61
N ILE A 7 -7.53 26.28 4.23
CA ILE A 7 -6.78 26.38 5.50
C ILE A 7 -7.59 25.76 6.64
N GLU A 8 -8.90 26.03 6.70
CA GLU A 8 -9.82 25.38 7.63
C GLU A 8 -9.90 23.87 7.38
N GLY A 9 -9.90 23.40 6.13
CA GLY A 9 -9.93 21.97 5.79
C GLY A 9 -8.76 21.17 6.37
N LYS A 10 -7.51 21.65 6.23
CA LYS A 10 -6.33 20.98 6.81
C LYS A 10 -6.32 21.01 8.34
N GLN A 11 -6.74 22.12 8.95
CA GLN A 11 -6.88 22.21 10.41
C GLN A 11 -8.00 21.31 10.93
N ILE A 12 -9.12 21.21 10.20
CA ILE A 12 -10.23 20.32 10.52
C ILE A 12 -9.79 18.86 10.41
N THR A 13 -9.05 18.47 9.38
CA THR A 13 -8.50 17.10 9.28
C THR A 13 -7.56 16.80 10.43
N LYS A 14 -6.64 17.70 10.80
CA LYS A 14 -5.74 17.50 11.95
C LYS A 14 -6.52 17.36 13.26
N VAL A 15 -7.45 18.27 13.54
CA VAL A 15 -8.30 18.24 14.75
C VAL A 15 -9.21 17.01 14.79
N LEU A 16 -9.76 16.58 13.66
CA LEU A 16 -10.60 15.38 13.60
C LEU A 16 -9.78 14.10 13.71
N CYS A 17 -8.59 14.01 13.11
CA CYS A 17 -7.66 12.92 13.32
C CYS A 17 -7.21 12.84 14.79
N GLU A 18 -6.92 13.98 15.42
CA GLU A 18 -6.61 14.07 16.85
C GLU A 18 -7.80 13.64 17.71
N ASN A 19 -9.03 14.06 17.39
CA ASN A 19 -10.24 13.64 18.11
C ASN A 19 -10.57 12.16 17.91
N VAL A 20 -10.32 11.62 16.72
CA VAL A 20 -10.39 10.19 16.43
C VAL A 20 -9.36 9.45 17.27
N LYS A 21 -8.09 9.89 17.27
CA LYS A 21 -7.01 9.34 18.11
C LYS A 21 -7.35 9.38 19.61
N GLN A 22 -7.88 10.51 20.11
CA GLN A 22 -8.38 10.66 21.49
C GLN A 22 -9.63 9.80 21.79
N GLY A 23 -10.26 9.23 20.76
CA GLY A 23 -11.37 8.29 20.87
C GLY A 23 -10.96 6.83 20.96
N LEU A 24 -9.72 6.48 20.63
CA LEU A 24 -9.28 5.10 20.57
C LEU A 24 -8.94 4.56 21.98
N PRO A 25 -9.35 3.32 22.32
CA PRO A 25 -9.07 2.73 23.63
C PRO A 25 -7.59 2.36 23.81
N GLU A 26 -7.04 2.62 25.01
CA GLU A 26 -5.62 2.36 25.34
C GLU A 26 -5.31 0.92 25.77
N LYS A 27 -6.32 0.07 26.09
CA LYS A 27 -6.10 -1.16 26.87
C LYS A 27 -6.05 -2.49 26.09
N ASP A 28 -6.73 -2.60 24.95
CA ASP A 28 -6.70 -3.79 24.08
C ASP A 28 -6.61 -3.32 22.62
N ASP A 29 -5.88 -4.04 21.77
CA ASP A 29 -5.81 -3.69 20.35
C ASP A 29 -7.14 -4.04 19.67
N VAL A 30 -7.86 -3.01 19.24
CA VAL A 30 -9.14 -3.10 18.53
C VAL A 30 -9.00 -2.44 17.17
N SER A 31 -9.99 -2.64 16.29
CA SER A 31 -10.02 -1.92 15.03
C SER A 31 -10.28 -0.42 15.23
N ILE A 32 -9.84 0.44 14.31
CA ILE A 32 -10.20 1.87 14.34
C ILE A 32 -11.71 2.04 14.39
N TYR A 33 -12.46 1.25 13.61
CA TYR A 33 -13.92 1.28 13.60
C TYR A 33 -14.51 1.01 14.98
N ASP A 34 -14.11 -0.09 15.62
CA ASP A 34 -14.63 -0.48 16.95
C ASP A 34 -14.25 0.54 18.02
N GLY A 35 -13.05 1.13 17.93
CA GLY A 35 -12.58 2.16 18.85
C GLY A 35 -13.43 3.44 18.82
N ILE A 36 -13.97 3.82 17.66
CA ILE A 36 -14.73 5.08 17.51
C ILE A 36 -16.24 4.91 17.44
N ARG A 37 -16.75 3.68 17.24
CA ARG A 37 -18.17 3.39 16.94
C ARG A 37 -19.14 4.12 17.87
N GLU A 38 -18.94 4.00 19.19
CA GLU A 38 -19.86 4.60 20.17
C GLU A 38 -19.86 6.14 20.10
N LYS A 39 -18.69 6.77 19.87
CA LYS A 39 -18.60 8.23 19.72
C LYS A 39 -19.22 8.69 18.40
N HIS A 40 -19.00 7.93 17.32
CA HIS A 40 -19.55 8.21 15.99
C HIS A 40 -21.08 8.15 15.97
N GLU A 41 -21.68 7.12 16.57
CA GLU A 41 -23.14 6.95 16.67
C GLU A 41 -23.83 8.06 17.47
N LYS A 42 -23.12 8.70 18.40
CA LYS A 42 -23.64 9.83 19.21
C LYS A 42 -23.61 11.18 18.48
N ILE A 43 -23.01 11.27 17.29
CA ILE A 43 -22.96 12.52 16.52
C ILE A 43 -24.36 12.83 15.96
N GLN A 44 -25.09 13.72 16.62
CA GLN A 44 -26.44 14.13 16.21
C GLN A 44 -26.45 15.08 15.01
N ASN A 45 -25.37 15.87 14.82
CA ASN A 45 -25.29 16.82 13.72
C ASN A 45 -24.88 16.10 12.42
N ASP A 46 -25.79 16.05 11.45
CA ASP A 46 -25.56 15.38 10.16
C ASP A 46 -24.37 15.93 9.37
N GLN A 47 -24.12 17.24 9.41
CA GLN A 47 -22.97 17.84 8.73
C GLN A 47 -21.67 17.42 9.40
N MET A 48 -21.63 17.44 10.74
CA MET A 48 -20.47 16.97 11.50
C MET A 48 -20.20 15.49 11.24
N ARG A 49 -21.24 14.65 11.27
CA ARG A 49 -21.11 13.20 10.99
C ARG A 49 -20.52 12.96 9.61
N ARG A 50 -21.00 13.66 8.59
CA ARG A 50 -20.47 13.60 7.22
C ARG A 50 -19.00 14.02 7.13
N LEU A 51 -18.60 15.08 7.85
CA LEU A 51 -17.19 15.49 7.90
C LEU A 51 -16.33 14.41 8.56
N VAL A 52 -16.81 13.77 9.63
CA VAL A 52 -16.12 12.63 10.24
C VAL A 52 -15.98 11.48 9.24
N ASP A 53 -17.06 11.08 8.55
CA ASP A 53 -17.03 10.00 7.54
C ASP A 53 -16.04 10.26 6.41
N MET A 54 -15.91 11.52 5.98
CA MET A 54 -14.92 11.93 4.98
C MET A 54 -13.48 11.70 5.47
N ASN A 55 -13.18 12.07 6.71
CA ASN A 55 -11.86 11.89 7.31
C ASN A 55 -11.56 10.42 7.59
N LEU A 56 -12.55 9.65 8.03
CA LEU A 56 -12.41 8.20 8.17
C LEU A 56 -12.09 7.53 6.83
N GLY A 57 -12.65 8.04 5.72
CA GLY A 57 -12.28 7.60 4.38
C GLY A 57 -10.86 7.91 3.98
N PHE A 58 -10.30 9.00 4.49
CA PHE A 58 -8.88 9.31 4.28
C PHE A 58 -7.98 8.28 4.96
N ILE A 59 -8.32 7.85 6.18
CA ILE A 59 -7.60 6.79 6.89
C ILE A 59 -7.64 5.49 6.08
N GLU A 60 -8.81 5.08 5.60
CA GLU A 60 -8.93 3.87 4.77
C GLU A 60 -8.08 3.94 3.49
N GLN A 61 -8.04 5.12 2.84
CA GLN A 61 -7.25 5.33 1.64
C GLN A 61 -5.75 5.33 1.93
N PHE A 62 -5.32 5.97 3.03
CA PHE A 62 -3.92 6.01 3.43
C PHE A 62 -3.41 4.59 3.75
N GLU A 63 -4.15 3.86 4.56
CA GLU A 63 -3.81 2.49 4.99
C GLU A 63 -4.17 1.41 3.95
N ALA A 64 -4.79 1.78 2.82
CA ALA A 64 -5.30 0.85 1.82
C ALA A 64 -6.22 -0.26 2.40
N SER A 65 -6.99 0.02 3.45
CA SER A 65 -7.73 -1.00 4.19
C SER A 65 -9.01 -0.45 4.80
N ASN A 66 -9.89 -1.34 5.26
CA ASN A 66 -11.11 -0.96 5.96
C ASN A 66 -10.83 -0.66 7.44
N LEU A 67 -11.58 0.29 8.01
CA LEU A 67 -11.42 0.71 9.40
C LEU A 67 -11.61 -0.42 10.42
N ASP A 68 -12.37 -1.45 10.08
CA ASP A 68 -12.61 -2.63 10.93
C ASP A 68 -11.44 -3.63 10.92
N GLN A 69 -10.42 -3.40 10.10
CA GLN A 69 -9.21 -4.21 10.04
C GLN A 69 -7.99 -3.49 10.62
N ILE A 70 -7.91 -2.16 10.48
CA ILE A 70 -6.73 -1.37 10.88
C ILE A 70 -6.61 -1.33 12.41
N SER A 71 -5.42 -1.64 12.94
CA SER A 71 -5.13 -1.57 14.39
C SER A 71 -5.21 -0.13 14.88
N ALA A 72 -6.11 0.14 15.82
CA ALA A 72 -6.20 1.42 16.50
C ALA A 72 -4.92 1.72 17.29
N LYS A 73 -4.35 0.69 17.93
CA LYS A 73 -3.14 0.82 18.75
C LYS A 73 -1.95 1.22 17.88
N SER A 74 -1.66 0.48 16.81
CA SER A 74 -0.54 0.76 15.93
C SER A 74 -0.72 2.07 15.17
N TYR A 75 -1.95 2.41 14.77
CA TYR A 75 -2.23 3.71 14.12
C TYR A 75 -2.03 4.90 15.07
N SER A 76 -2.34 4.74 16.36
CA SER A 76 -2.15 5.81 17.35
C SER A 76 -0.69 6.19 17.55
N THR A 77 0.23 5.24 17.38
CA THR A 77 1.67 5.43 17.57
C THR A 77 2.39 6.01 16.36
N LEU A 78 1.72 6.10 15.21
CA LEU A 78 2.28 6.74 14.00
C LEU A 78 2.42 8.24 14.24
N GLU A 79 3.64 8.77 14.11
CA GLU A 79 3.90 10.21 14.16
C GLU A 79 3.40 10.86 12.86
N VAL A 80 2.38 11.70 12.98
CA VAL A 80 1.84 12.47 11.85
C VAL A 80 2.58 13.79 11.78
N GLU A 81 3.90 13.76 11.58
CA GLU A 81 4.65 15.00 11.42
C GLU A 81 5.91 14.76 10.57
N SER A 82 5.76 14.96 9.27
CA SER A 82 6.87 15.43 8.46
C SER A 82 6.57 16.87 8.06
N GLU A 83 7.46 17.81 8.40
CA GLU A 83 7.42 19.19 7.91
C GLU A 83 7.72 19.29 6.39
N ILE A 84 7.86 18.15 5.73
CA ILE A 84 8.23 18.03 4.32
C ILE A 84 6.94 18.02 3.50
N SER A 85 6.87 18.91 2.50
CA SER A 85 5.78 18.87 1.52
C SER A 85 5.87 17.58 0.71
N ASP A 86 4.75 16.86 0.59
CA ASP A 86 4.60 15.81 -0.40
C ASP A 86 4.83 16.39 -1.80
N LEU A 87 5.65 15.71 -2.60
CA LEU A 87 5.95 16.10 -3.98
C LEU A 87 5.59 14.95 -4.93
N ALA A 88 4.91 15.29 -6.02
CA ALA A 88 4.67 14.36 -7.11
C ALA A 88 5.87 14.37 -8.08
N LEU A 89 6.37 13.18 -8.43
CA LEU A 89 7.32 13.04 -9.53
C LEU A 89 6.58 13.18 -10.87
N HIS A 90 6.68 14.35 -11.51
CA HIS A 90 6.00 14.64 -12.78
C HIS A 90 6.38 13.69 -13.93
N THR A 91 7.59 13.11 -13.91
CA THR A 91 8.02 12.10 -14.88
C THR A 91 7.48 10.69 -14.58
N GLY A 92 6.87 10.50 -13.40
CA GLY A 92 6.38 9.23 -12.89
C GLY A 92 7.48 8.34 -12.29
N PHE A 93 7.14 7.61 -11.23
CA PHE A 93 8.06 6.67 -10.58
C PHE A 93 8.60 5.59 -11.53
N GLY A 94 7.82 5.15 -12.52
CA GLY A 94 8.28 4.19 -13.52
C GLY A 94 9.47 4.70 -14.34
N HIS A 95 9.42 5.96 -14.78
CA HIS A 95 10.54 6.58 -15.50
C HIS A 95 11.77 6.71 -14.60
N PHE A 96 11.59 7.09 -13.34
CA PHE A 96 12.68 7.17 -12.37
C PHE A 96 13.40 5.82 -12.20
N ILE A 97 12.66 4.72 -12.04
CA ILE A 97 13.25 3.37 -11.96
C ILE A 97 14.00 3.00 -13.26
N GLN A 98 13.44 3.31 -14.43
CA GLN A 98 14.12 3.08 -15.71
C GLN A 98 15.47 3.81 -15.80
N GLN A 99 15.55 5.05 -15.31
CA GLN A 99 16.80 5.82 -15.27
C GLN A 99 17.84 5.19 -14.34
N ILE A 100 17.42 4.64 -13.19
CA ILE A 100 18.34 3.93 -12.28
C ILE A 100 18.91 2.69 -12.97
N VAL A 101 18.05 1.86 -13.58
CA VAL A 101 18.48 0.63 -14.26
C VAL A 101 19.41 0.94 -15.43
N ALA A 102 19.15 2.01 -16.19
CA ALA A 102 20.00 2.42 -17.30
C ALA A 102 21.40 2.88 -16.86
N ARG A 103 21.52 3.50 -15.68
CA ARG A 103 22.81 3.98 -15.12
C ARG A 103 23.59 2.88 -14.39
N HIS A 104 22.89 1.89 -13.85
CA HIS A 104 23.47 0.80 -13.08
C HIS A 104 23.07 -0.54 -13.73
N PRO A 105 23.74 -0.95 -14.83
CA PRO A 105 23.39 -2.19 -15.51
C PRO A 105 23.66 -3.38 -14.58
N LEU A 106 22.57 -4.00 -14.13
CA LEU A 106 22.57 -5.21 -13.33
C LEU A 106 22.12 -6.41 -14.18
N PRO A 107 22.56 -7.63 -13.88
CA PRO A 107 22.16 -8.84 -14.59
C PRO A 107 20.71 -9.25 -14.26
N ILE A 108 19.75 -8.40 -14.62
CA ILE A 108 18.31 -8.59 -14.35
C ILE A 108 17.72 -9.55 -15.37
N GLN A 109 17.06 -10.61 -14.90
CA GLN A 109 16.35 -11.56 -15.75
C GLN A 109 14.84 -11.34 -15.64
N LEU A 110 14.28 -10.62 -16.60
CA LEU A 110 12.82 -10.46 -16.72
C LEU A 110 12.16 -11.78 -17.15
N ASN A 111 10.83 -11.85 -17.04
CA ASN A 111 10.04 -13.04 -17.41
C ASN A 111 10.54 -14.35 -16.77
N THR A 112 11.10 -14.25 -15.56
CA THR A 112 11.71 -15.38 -14.83
C THR A 112 10.96 -15.54 -13.52
N ILE A 113 9.83 -16.25 -13.58
CA ILE A 113 8.92 -16.42 -12.44
C ILE A 113 9.45 -17.53 -11.54
N VAL A 114 9.90 -17.19 -10.33
CA VAL A 114 10.30 -18.16 -9.32
C VAL A 114 9.07 -18.89 -8.77
N THR A 115 9.14 -20.21 -8.67
CA THR A 115 8.06 -21.04 -8.10
C THR A 115 8.52 -21.84 -6.89
N ASN A 116 9.81 -22.17 -6.79
CA ASN A 116 10.35 -22.94 -5.67
C ASN A 116 11.71 -22.41 -5.23
N ILE A 117 11.95 -22.48 -3.92
CA ILE A 117 13.23 -22.20 -3.29
C ILE A 117 13.56 -23.39 -2.37
N ASP A 118 14.46 -24.25 -2.83
CA ASP A 118 14.92 -25.43 -2.10
C ASP A 118 16.22 -25.10 -1.35
N ILE A 119 16.20 -25.27 -0.04
CA ILE A 119 17.19 -24.81 0.93
C ILE A 119 17.67 -26.05 1.70
N PRO A 120 18.77 -26.69 1.26
CA PRO A 120 19.28 -27.89 1.92
C PRO A 120 19.68 -27.62 3.38
N ASN A 121 19.46 -28.62 4.25
CA ASN A 121 19.95 -28.61 5.64
C ASN A 121 21.48 -28.63 5.70
N ASP A 122 22.14 -29.21 4.70
CA ASP A 122 23.60 -29.11 4.55
C ASP A 122 23.96 -27.68 4.14
N LYS A 123 24.65 -26.97 5.04
CA LYS A 123 25.07 -25.58 4.85
C LYS A 123 26.00 -25.41 3.64
N ASN A 124 26.72 -26.46 3.26
CA ASN A 124 27.63 -26.45 2.11
C ASN A 124 26.92 -26.70 0.77
N ALA A 125 25.73 -27.29 0.79
CA ALA A 125 24.94 -27.51 -0.40
C ALA A 125 24.25 -26.20 -0.85
N PRO A 126 24.24 -25.90 -2.17
CA PRO A 126 23.65 -24.67 -2.67
C PRO A 126 22.13 -24.66 -2.53
N ILE A 127 21.57 -23.48 -2.30
CA ILE A 127 20.15 -23.21 -2.49
C ILE A 127 19.84 -23.34 -3.98
N CYS A 128 18.76 -24.05 -4.31
CA CYS A 128 18.25 -24.17 -5.67
C CYS A 128 16.96 -23.34 -5.82
N ILE A 129 16.98 -22.39 -6.75
CA ILE A 129 15.81 -21.61 -7.13
C ILE A 129 15.28 -22.18 -8.44
N THR A 130 14.04 -22.65 -8.42
CA THR A 130 13.35 -23.17 -9.61
C THR A 130 12.32 -22.17 -10.09
N THR A 131 12.24 -22.05 -11.41
CA THR A 131 11.35 -21.12 -12.09
C THR A 131 10.27 -21.87 -12.85
N LYS A 132 9.20 -21.16 -13.24
CA LYS A 132 8.03 -21.73 -13.93
C LYS A 132 8.37 -22.43 -15.24
N ASP A 133 9.45 -22.03 -15.92
CA ASP A 133 9.96 -22.66 -17.15
C ASP A 133 11.02 -23.73 -16.88
N ASN A 134 11.14 -24.20 -15.64
CA ASN A 134 12.07 -25.23 -15.17
C ASN A 134 13.56 -24.85 -15.29
N ARG A 135 13.91 -23.55 -15.33
CA ARG A 135 15.30 -23.15 -15.10
C ARG A 135 15.65 -23.23 -13.62
N HIS A 136 16.88 -23.64 -13.34
CA HIS A 136 17.44 -23.78 -12.00
C HIS A 136 18.62 -22.83 -11.79
N TYR A 137 18.62 -22.12 -10.65
CA TYR A 137 19.70 -21.23 -10.24
C TYR A 137 20.26 -21.71 -8.91
N LEU A 138 21.59 -21.86 -8.84
CA LEU A 138 22.28 -22.30 -7.64
C LEU A 138 22.97 -21.12 -6.97
N THR A 139 22.76 -20.95 -5.67
CA THR A 139 23.36 -19.87 -4.88
C THR A 139 23.68 -20.31 -3.45
N LYS A 140 24.60 -19.61 -2.78
CA LYS A 140 24.85 -19.79 -1.34
C LYS A 140 23.89 -18.99 -0.47
N TYR A 141 23.47 -17.83 -0.96
CA TYR A 141 22.63 -16.86 -0.27
C TYR A 141 21.53 -16.35 -1.19
N VAL A 142 20.36 -16.04 -0.63
CA VAL A 142 19.26 -15.43 -1.39
C VAL A 142 18.67 -14.26 -0.59
N LEU A 143 18.45 -13.14 -1.28
CA LEU A 143 17.68 -12.00 -0.78
C LEU A 143 16.29 -12.05 -1.40
N ILE A 144 15.27 -12.15 -0.56
CA ILE A 144 13.87 -12.23 -0.96
C ILE A 144 13.25 -10.85 -0.87
N THR A 145 12.69 -10.38 -1.98
CA THR A 145 11.92 -9.13 -2.10
C THR A 145 10.51 -9.39 -2.65
N ILE A 146 9.99 -10.59 -2.42
CA ILE A 146 8.65 -11.00 -2.87
C ILE A 146 7.61 -10.16 -2.11
N PRO A 147 6.63 -9.53 -2.78
CA PRO A 147 5.56 -8.79 -2.09
C PRO A 147 4.84 -9.64 -1.06
N LEU A 148 4.42 -9.02 0.05
CA LEU A 148 3.76 -9.74 1.14
C LEU A 148 2.48 -10.45 0.68
N GLY A 149 1.70 -9.85 -0.23
CA GLY A 149 0.53 -10.52 -0.82
C GLY A 149 0.86 -11.82 -1.54
N CYS A 150 1.98 -11.87 -2.27
CA CYS A 150 2.46 -13.11 -2.92
C CYS A 150 2.88 -14.18 -1.91
N LEU A 151 3.49 -13.78 -0.78
CA LEU A 151 3.85 -14.69 0.31
C LEU A 151 2.59 -15.26 0.97
N LYS A 152 1.60 -14.41 1.27
CA LYS A 152 0.29 -14.84 1.80
C LYS A 152 -0.47 -15.77 0.86
N ALA A 153 -0.37 -15.54 -0.44
CA ALA A 153 -0.97 -16.39 -1.47
C ALA A 153 -0.23 -17.72 -1.70
N GLY A 154 0.93 -17.93 -1.08
CA GLY A 154 1.73 -19.14 -1.29
C GLY A 154 2.31 -19.25 -2.70
N SER A 155 2.60 -18.12 -3.35
CA SER A 155 3.04 -18.07 -4.76
C SER A 155 4.39 -18.73 -5.00
N VAL A 156 5.21 -18.86 -3.95
CA VAL A 156 6.52 -19.52 -3.98
C VAL A 156 6.56 -20.56 -2.89
N LYS A 157 6.94 -21.79 -3.25
CA LYS A 157 7.12 -22.89 -2.31
C LYS A 157 8.54 -22.89 -1.74
N PHE A 158 8.63 -22.94 -0.41
CA PHE A 158 9.89 -23.12 0.31
C PHE A 158 10.05 -24.58 0.74
N THR A 159 11.23 -25.16 0.51
CA THR A 159 11.58 -26.50 0.99
C THR A 159 12.90 -26.45 1.77
N PRO A 160 12.93 -26.70 3.08
CA PRO A 160 11.80 -26.93 3.97
C PRO A 160 10.89 -25.69 4.09
N SER A 161 9.69 -25.86 4.64
CA SER A 161 8.75 -24.76 4.89
C SER A 161 9.40 -23.64 5.72
N LEU A 162 8.85 -22.43 5.60
CA LEU A 162 9.24 -21.30 6.44
C LEU A 162 9.06 -21.65 7.92
N PRO A 163 9.95 -21.20 8.81
CA PRO A 163 9.76 -21.38 10.25
C PRO A 163 8.43 -20.77 10.72
N ASP A 164 7.80 -21.38 11.73
CA ASP A 164 6.48 -20.96 12.22
C ASP A 164 6.41 -19.46 12.57
N TRP A 165 7.45 -18.91 13.18
CA TRP A 165 7.52 -17.48 13.51
C TRP A 165 7.45 -16.57 12.26
N LYS A 166 8.03 -17.02 11.13
CA LYS A 166 8.00 -16.28 9.86
C LYS A 166 6.61 -16.40 9.22
N GLN A 167 6.05 -17.61 9.21
CA GLN A 167 4.72 -17.84 8.67
C GLN A 167 3.66 -17.06 9.45
N ASN A 168 3.72 -17.08 10.78
CA ASN A 168 2.85 -16.29 11.65
C ASN A 168 2.96 -14.79 11.35
N ALA A 169 4.17 -14.26 11.15
CA ALA A 169 4.36 -12.85 10.80
C ALA A 169 3.78 -12.52 9.41
N ILE A 170 3.95 -13.42 8.43
CA ILE A 170 3.32 -13.29 7.11
C ILE A 170 1.80 -13.24 7.24
N ASP A 171 1.19 -14.08 8.08
CA ASP A 171 -0.26 -14.15 8.24
C ASP A 171 -0.83 -12.97 9.04
N GLN A 172 -0.09 -12.53 10.08
CA GLN A 172 -0.47 -11.45 10.99
C GLN A 172 -0.30 -10.06 10.38
N MET A 173 0.70 -9.81 9.55
CA MET A 173 0.86 -8.49 8.93
C MET A 173 -0.33 -8.19 7.99
N GLY A 174 -0.82 -6.95 7.97
CA GLY A 174 -1.86 -6.54 7.05
C GLY A 174 -1.28 -6.31 5.65
N PHE A 175 -2.08 -6.55 4.61
CA PHE A 175 -1.72 -6.22 3.23
C PHE A 175 -2.95 -5.63 2.54
N GLY A 176 -2.93 -4.31 2.38
CA GLY A 176 -4.04 -3.53 1.88
C GLY A 176 -4.26 -3.70 0.39
N LEU A 177 -5.38 -3.14 -0.07
CA LEU A 177 -5.71 -2.99 -1.48
C LEU A 177 -6.06 -1.55 -1.77
N PHE A 178 -5.42 -0.99 -2.79
CA PHE A 178 -5.61 0.38 -3.24
C PHE A 178 -5.50 0.43 -4.76
N ASN A 179 -6.52 0.94 -5.44
CA ASN A 179 -6.53 1.10 -6.88
C ASN A 179 -6.72 2.57 -7.29
N LYS A 180 -6.17 2.90 -8.46
CA LYS A 180 -6.30 4.20 -9.11
C LYS A 180 -7.12 4.04 -10.38
N ILE A 181 -8.01 5.00 -10.59
CA ILE A 181 -8.89 5.09 -11.76
C ILE A 181 -8.59 6.43 -12.43
N PHE A 182 -7.81 6.39 -13.49
CA PHE A 182 -7.48 7.55 -14.30
C PHE A 182 -8.53 7.72 -15.38
N MET A 183 -9.07 8.91 -15.55
CA MET A 183 -10.11 9.22 -16.52
C MET A 183 -9.79 10.51 -17.24
N GLN A 184 -9.53 10.44 -18.53
CA GLN A 184 -9.35 11.60 -19.39
C GLN A 184 -10.68 12.00 -20.02
N PHE A 185 -10.96 13.29 -20.07
CA PHE A 185 -12.17 13.92 -20.59
C PHE A 185 -11.85 14.74 -21.85
N PRO A 186 -12.86 15.10 -22.67
CA PRO A 186 -12.62 15.94 -23.85
C PRO A 186 -12.17 17.37 -23.50
N SER A 187 -12.54 17.86 -22.31
CA SER A 187 -12.14 19.15 -21.77
C SER A 187 -12.29 19.14 -20.25
N THR A 188 -11.59 20.03 -19.57
CA THR A 188 -11.80 20.28 -18.13
C THR A 188 -13.17 20.89 -17.91
N PHE A 189 -14.04 20.21 -17.16
CA PHE A 189 -15.42 20.65 -16.87
C PHE A 189 -15.62 21.11 -15.43
N TRP A 190 -14.57 21.03 -14.61
CA TRP A 190 -14.51 21.53 -13.24
C TRP A 190 -13.69 22.83 -13.16
N ASP A 191 -13.65 23.47 -11.99
CA ASP A 191 -12.83 24.66 -11.77
C ASP A 191 -11.34 24.28 -11.80
N GLU A 192 -10.59 24.85 -12.74
CA GLU A 192 -9.15 24.57 -12.97
C GLU A 192 -8.27 24.92 -11.76
N LYS A 193 -8.78 25.68 -10.79
CA LYS A 193 -8.06 26.00 -9.53
C LYS A 193 -8.18 24.91 -8.48
N LEU A 194 -9.00 23.89 -8.70
CA LEU A 194 -9.16 22.78 -7.76
C LEU A 194 -8.03 21.77 -7.95
N ASP A 195 -7.35 21.47 -6.85
CA ASP A 195 -6.45 20.31 -6.80
C ASP A 195 -7.24 19.01 -6.64
N ASN A 196 -8.36 19.05 -5.92
CA ASN A 196 -9.14 17.86 -5.58
C ASN A 196 -10.65 18.13 -5.47
N ILE A 197 -11.46 17.08 -5.71
CA ILE A 197 -12.90 17.05 -5.48
C ILE A 197 -13.21 15.95 -4.45
N TRP A 198 -13.92 16.32 -3.39
CA TRP A 198 -14.35 15.40 -2.33
C TRP A 198 -15.82 15.07 -2.51
N VAL A 199 -16.16 13.78 -2.43
CA VAL A 199 -17.54 13.31 -2.59
C VAL A 199 -17.90 12.36 -1.46
N LEU A 200 -19.01 12.63 -0.79
CA LEU A 200 -19.60 11.71 0.16
C LEU A 200 -20.45 10.70 -0.60
N SER A 201 -19.80 9.65 -1.09
CA SER A 201 -20.45 8.54 -1.79
C SER A 201 -20.03 7.19 -1.19
N ASN A 202 -20.71 6.12 -1.60
CA ASN A 202 -20.30 4.76 -1.28
C ASN A 202 -19.05 4.39 -2.11
N GLY A 203 -17.87 4.67 -1.58
CA GLY A 203 -16.59 4.18 -2.07
C GLY A 203 -15.75 5.19 -2.87
N PHE A 204 -16.35 6.00 -3.74
CA PHE A 204 -15.63 7.06 -4.47
C PHE A 204 -15.60 8.35 -3.66
N ARG A 205 -14.56 8.50 -2.82
CA ARG A 205 -14.49 9.60 -1.86
C ARG A 205 -13.67 10.81 -2.31
N PHE A 206 -12.70 10.57 -3.18
CA PHE A 206 -11.67 11.55 -3.52
C PHE A 206 -11.29 11.45 -5.00
N PHE A 207 -11.16 12.61 -5.64
CA PHE A 207 -10.71 12.77 -7.02
C PHE A 207 -9.62 13.83 -7.07
N ILE A 208 -8.46 13.46 -7.63
CA ILE A 208 -7.37 14.38 -7.92
C ILE A 208 -7.64 15.02 -9.28
N CYS A 209 -7.50 16.33 -9.37
CA CYS A 209 -7.73 17.11 -10.56
C CYS A 209 -6.42 17.35 -11.32
N HIS A 210 -6.42 17.01 -12.60
CA HIS A 210 -5.32 17.30 -13.53
C HIS A 210 -5.86 18.18 -14.67
N PRO A 211 -6.07 19.49 -14.45
CA PRO A 211 -6.78 20.35 -15.39
C PRO A 211 -6.07 20.51 -16.74
N HIS A 212 -4.74 20.50 -16.77
CA HIS A 212 -3.97 20.59 -18.01
C HIS A 212 -4.09 19.33 -18.89
N ASP A 213 -4.32 18.17 -18.28
CA ASP A 213 -4.46 16.88 -18.98
C ASP A 213 -5.92 16.51 -19.25
N HIS A 214 -6.85 17.37 -18.82
CA HIS A 214 -8.30 17.12 -18.78
C HIS A 214 -8.63 15.80 -18.07
N MET A 215 -7.94 15.51 -16.95
CA MET A 215 -8.00 14.21 -16.31
C MET A 215 -8.42 14.30 -14.84
N LEU A 216 -9.24 13.34 -14.41
CA LEU A 216 -9.48 13.07 -12.99
C LEU A 216 -8.87 11.72 -12.62
N THR A 217 -8.26 11.65 -11.44
CA THR A 217 -7.81 10.39 -10.84
C THR A 217 -8.63 10.11 -9.59
N SER A 218 -9.41 9.03 -9.59
CA SER A 218 -10.06 8.54 -8.36
C SER A 218 -9.20 7.47 -7.70
N VAL A 219 -9.32 7.37 -6.38
CA VAL A 219 -8.66 6.35 -5.57
C VAL A 219 -9.68 5.56 -4.77
N VAL A 220 -9.50 4.26 -4.73
CA VAL A 220 -10.42 3.32 -4.07
C VAL A 220 -9.60 2.30 -3.29
N CYS A 221 -10.10 1.86 -2.13
CA CYS A 221 -9.36 0.96 -1.25
C CYS A 221 -10.25 -0.12 -0.62
N GLY A 222 -9.61 -1.07 0.06
CA GLY A 222 -10.25 -2.11 0.87
C GLY A 222 -11.29 -2.94 0.09
N ASP A 223 -12.37 -3.29 0.76
CA ASP A 223 -13.46 -4.10 0.21
C ASP A 223 -14.16 -3.45 -0.98
N PHE A 224 -14.23 -2.11 -1.02
CA PHE A 224 -14.79 -1.40 -2.15
C PHE A 224 -13.92 -1.62 -3.40
N ALA A 225 -12.59 -1.46 -3.28
CA ALA A 225 -11.66 -1.77 -4.36
C ALA A 225 -11.75 -3.24 -4.78
N ARG A 226 -11.88 -4.18 -3.83
CA ARG A 226 -11.98 -5.62 -4.12
C ARG A 226 -13.22 -5.96 -4.94
N LYS A 227 -14.38 -5.38 -4.60
CA LYS A 227 -15.63 -5.54 -5.37
C LYS A 227 -15.51 -4.89 -6.75
N LEU A 228 -14.87 -3.73 -6.81
CA LEU A 228 -14.64 -2.98 -8.05
C LEU A 228 -13.77 -3.77 -9.03
N GLU A 229 -12.75 -4.50 -8.59
CA GLU A 229 -11.92 -5.32 -9.48
C GLU A 229 -12.69 -6.41 -10.24
N GLN A 230 -13.86 -6.83 -9.73
CA GLN A 230 -14.72 -7.84 -10.37
C GLN A 230 -15.62 -7.27 -11.48
N GLN A 231 -15.56 -5.95 -11.70
CA GLN A 231 -16.37 -5.25 -12.69
C GLN A 231 -15.55 -4.92 -13.94
N THR A 232 -16.25 -4.75 -15.05
CA THR A 232 -15.68 -4.20 -16.29
C THR A 232 -15.29 -2.74 -16.10
N ASP A 233 -14.36 -2.24 -16.91
CA ASP A 233 -13.97 -0.83 -16.83
C ASP A 233 -15.17 0.10 -17.08
N GLU A 234 -16.04 -0.26 -18.03
CA GLU A 234 -17.22 0.51 -18.40
C GLU A 234 -18.21 0.67 -17.25
N GLU A 235 -18.48 -0.41 -16.50
CA GLU A 235 -19.35 -0.38 -15.31
C GLU A 235 -18.80 0.54 -14.21
N ILE A 236 -17.47 0.54 -14.03
CA ILE A 236 -16.79 1.37 -13.04
C ILE A 236 -16.88 2.85 -13.44
N ILE A 237 -16.59 3.14 -14.71
CA ILE A 237 -16.68 4.49 -15.26
C ILE A 237 -18.11 5.02 -15.17
N GLU A 238 -19.11 4.19 -15.47
CA GLU A 238 -20.52 4.59 -15.33
C GLU A 238 -20.85 4.95 -13.87
N GLN A 239 -20.44 4.14 -12.89
CA GLN A 239 -20.66 4.44 -11.47
C GLN A 239 -20.00 5.75 -11.04
N ILE A 240 -18.79 6.04 -11.52
CA ILE A 240 -18.11 7.31 -11.22
C ILE A 240 -18.86 8.49 -11.85
N VAL A 241 -19.29 8.37 -13.11
CA VAL A 241 -20.06 9.43 -13.78
C VAL A 241 -21.35 9.69 -13.02
N GLN A 242 -22.06 8.66 -12.56
CA GLN A 242 -23.26 8.83 -11.73
C GLN A 242 -22.94 9.47 -10.37
N CYS A 243 -21.81 9.11 -9.76
CA CYS A 243 -21.33 9.69 -8.51
C CYS A 243 -21.07 11.21 -8.63
N LEU A 244 -20.47 11.65 -9.75
CA LEU A 244 -20.13 13.06 -9.99
C LEU A 244 -21.29 13.89 -10.54
N LYS A 245 -22.31 13.26 -11.13
CA LYS A 245 -23.45 13.93 -11.78
C LYS A 245 -24.22 14.93 -10.89
N PRO A 246 -24.43 14.70 -9.58
CA PRO A 246 -25.06 15.70 -8.70
C PRO A 246 -24.25 17.00 -8.56
N ILE A 247 -22.92 16.92 -8.70
CA ILE A 247 -22.01 18.07 -8.62
C ILE A 247 -21.85 18.71 -10.01
N TYR A 248 -21.73 17.87 -11.05
CA TYR A 248 -21.54 18.27 -12.43
C TYR A 248 -22.63 17.64 -13.33
N PRO A 249 -23.83 18.25 -13.42
CA PRO A 249 -24.96 17.68 -14.16
C PRO A 249 -24.69 17.45 -15.65
N GLN A 250 -23.74 18.19 -16.23
CA GLN A 250 -23.33 18.12 -17.63
C GLN A 250 -21.96 17.43 -17.81
N ILE A 251 -21.55 16.57 -16.87
CA ILE A 251 -20.28 15.83 -16.95
C ILE A 251 -20.16 15.12 -18.32
N PRO A 252 -19.10 15.41 -19.11
CA PRO A 252 -18.86 14.71 -20.36
C PRO A 252 -18.46 13.26 -20.10
N LYS A 253 -18.67 12.39 -21.08
CA LYS A 253 -18.14 11.01 -21.01
C LYS A 253 -16.60 11.06 -21.07
N PRO A 254 -15.89 10.29 -20.24
CA PRO A 254 -14.45 10.09 -20.41
C PRO A 254 -14.15 9.55 -21.81
N THR A 255 -13.06 10.02 -22.41
CA THR A 255 -12.56 9.58 -23.71
C THR A 255 -11.55 8.45 -23.59
N LYS A 256 -10.84 8.36 -22.46
CA LYS A 256 -9.89 7.29 -22.12
C LYS A 256 -9.88 7.04 -20.62
N TRP A 257 -9.52 5.83 -20.23
CA TRP A 257 -9.31 5.49 -18.84
C TRP A 257 -8.21 4.44 -18.67
N LEU A 258 -7.68 4.37 -17.44
CA LEU A 258 -6.82 3.30 -16.97
C LEU A 258 -7.22 2.97 -15.53
N ILE A 259 -7.54 1.71 -15.26
CA ILE A 259 -7.96 1.24 -13.94
C ILE A 259 -6.96 0.18 -13.47
N THR A 260 -6.30 0.43 -12.35
CA THR A 260 -5.42 -0.57 -11.74
C THR A 260 -6.26 -1.65 -11.05
N ARG A 261 -5.74 -2.89 -11.03
CA ARG A 261 -6.36 -4.03 -10.33
C ARG A 261 -5.28 -4.81 -9.57
N TRP A 262 -4.70 -4.16 -8.56
CA TRP A 262 -3.55 -4.70 -7.83
C TRP A 262 -3.87 -5.98 -7.03
N GLY A 263 -5.13 -6.17 -6.60
CA GLY A 263 -5.56 -7.38 -5.91
C GLY A 263 -5.56 -8.61 -6.82
N SER A 264 -5.79 -8.40 -8.12
CA SER A 264 -5.85 -9.43 -9.15
C SER A 264 -4.50 -9.66 -9.86
N ASP A 265 -3.52 -8.79 -9.65
CA ASP A 265 -2.17 -8.97 -10.20
C ASP A 265 -1.42 -10.06 -9.43
N GLN A 266 -1.10 -11.16 -10.15
CA GLN A 266 -0.45 -12.34 -9.62
C GLN A 266 0.97 -12.11 -9.06
N PHE A 267 1.57 -10.95 -9.32
CA PHE A 267 2.90 -10.60 -8.84
C PHE A 267 2.90 -9.69 -7.62
N VAL A 268 1.71 -9.28 -7.13
CA VAL A 268 1.59 -8.49 -5.90
C VAL A 268 0.46 -8.96 -4.96
N TYR A 269 -0.72 -9.33 -5.48
CA TYR A 269 -1.96 -9.65 -4.73
C TYR A 269 -2.41 -8.58 -3.71
N GLY A 270 -2.27 -7.31 -4.06
CA GLY A 270 -2.61 -6.17 -3.20
C GLY A 270 -1.74 -4.96 -3.49
N ALA A 271 -1.85 -3.95 -2.64
CA ALA A 271 -1.12 -2.69 -2.78
C ALA A 271 0.14 -2.68 -1.90
N TYR A 272 -0.02 -2.56 -0.59
CA TYR A 272 1.10 -2.41 0.35
C TYR A 272 0.70 -2.84 1.77
N SER A 273 1.70 -3.04 2.63
CA SER A 273 1.48 -3.50 4.01
C SER A 273 0.95 -2.41 4.92
N ASN A 274 0.19 -2.83 5.92
CA ASN A 274 -0.30 -1.99 7.01
C ASN A 274 -0.37 -2.82 8.31
N TYR A 275 -0.63 -2.14 9.43
CA TYR A 275 -0.89 -2.83 10.69
C TYR A 275 -2.39 -3.10 10.86
N LYS A 276 -2.80 -4.36 10.64
CA LYS A 276 -4.12 -4.82 11.07
C LYS A 276 -4.13 -5.14 12.57
N VAL A 277 -5.32 -5.27 13.16
CA VAL A 277 -5.50 -5.69 14.56
C VAL A 277 -4.65 -6.93 14.87
N GLY A 278 -3.86 -6.85 15.94
CA GLY A 278 -2.93 -7.88 16.38
C GLY A 278 -1.54 -7.82 15.74
N SER A 279 -1.27 -6.87 14.84
CA SER A 279 0.05 -6.65 14.25
C SER A 279 0.63 -5.29 14.62
N THR A 280 1.96 -5.27 14.77
CA THR A 280 2.72 -4.12 15.25
C THR A 280 4.05 -4.02 14.52
N TYR A 281 4.88 -3.02 14.85
CA TYR A 281 6.22 -2.91 14.28
C TYR A 281 7.06 -4.17 14.54
N GLU A 282 6.84 -4.90 15.64
CA GLU A 282 7.48 -6.19 15.90
C GLU A 282 7.14 -7.24 14.84
N THR A 283 5.92 -7.26 14.31
CA THR A 283 5.54 -8.14 13.20
C THR A 283 6.41 -7.88 11.97
N SER A 284 6.68 -6.60 11.64
CA SER A 284 7.59 -6.24 10.55
C SER A 284 9.04 -6.68 10.83
N ARG A 285 9.49 -6.58 12.09
CA ARG A 285 10.82 -7.05 12.48
C ARG A 285 10.98 -8.57 12.34
N GLU A 286 9.94 -9.34 12.66
CA GLU A 286 9.94 -10.78 12.38
C GLU A 286 9.94 -11.04 10.87
N LEU A 287 9.25 -10.24 10.05
CA LEU A 287 9.35 -10.34 8.58
C LEU A 287 10.76 -10.05 8.06
N ALA A 288 11.51 -9.13 8.68
CA ALA A 288 12.88 -8.79 8.30
C ALA A 288 13.94 -9.84 8.72
N ARG A 289 13.65 -10.63 9.74
CA ARG A 289 14.61 -11.57 10.35
C ARG A 289 15.05 -12.65 9.35
N GLU A 290 16.35 -12.86 9.24
CA GLU A 290 16.94 -13.92 8.42
C GLU A 290 16.55 -15.33 8.88
N CYS A 291 16.57 -16.29 7.97
CA CYS A 291 16.28 -17.70 8.27
C CYS A 291 17.28 -18.65 7.60
N TYR A 292 17.24 -19.91 8.04
CA TYR A 292 18.09 -21.01 7.55
C TYR A 292 19.58 -20.69 7.67
N ASP A 293 20.04 -20.43 8.90
CA ASP A 293 21.44 -20.19 9.24
C ASP A 293 22.09 -19.03 8.45
N ASP A 294 21.40 -17.90 8.40
CA ASP A 294 21.79 -16.68 7.68
C ASP A 294 21.99 -16.89 6.16
N ARG A 295 21.25 -17.83 5.55
CA ARG A 295 21.30 -18.05 4.10
C ARG A 295 20.18 -17.37 3.33
N VAL A 296 19.09 -17.02 4.01
CA VAL A 296 17.90 -16.39 3.41
C VAL A 296 17.61 -15.08 4.13
N TYR A 297 17.68 -13.99 3.37
CA TYR A 297 17.47 -12.62 3.82
C TYR A 297 16.18 -12.05 3.23
N TRP A 298 15.61 -11.03 3.88
CA TRP A 298 14.30 -10.49 3.53
C TRP A 298 14.34 -8.96 3.47
N ALA A 299 13.96 -8.41 2.34
CA ALA A 299 13.82 -6.97 2.13
C ALA A 299 12.49 -6.65 1.41
N GLY A 300 12.15 -5.37 1.34
CA GLY A 300 10.89 -4.87 0.83
C GLY A 300 10.14 -4.07 1.88
N GLU A 301 9.12 -3.32 1.44
CA GLU A 301 8.39 -2.36 2.29
C GLU A 301 7.86 -2.99 3.59
N HIS A 302 7.43 -4.25 3.54
CA HIS A 302 6.89 -5.00 4.68
C HIS A 302 7.93 -5.36 5.75
N THR A 303 9.23 -5.14 5.49
CA THR A 303 10.35 -5.53 6.35
C THR A 303 11.06 -4.34 7.01
N ASN A 304 10.59 -3.11 6.80
CA ASN A 304 11.15 -1.92 7.43
C ASN A 304 10.04 -1.26 8.26
N GLY A 305 9.79 -1.81 9.46
CA GLY A 305 8.72 -1.36 10.35
C GLY A 305 8.87 0.09 10.79
N GLY A 306 7.88 0.58 11.54
CA GLY A 306 7.73 2.00 11.88
C GLY A 306 6.73 2.70 10.96
N ASP A 307 6.89 4.01 10.81
CA ASP A 307 5.88 4.90 10.24
C ASP A 307 5.88 4.97 8.71
N ASN A 308 6.93 4.46 8.05
CA ASN A 308 7.05 4.45 6.59
C ASN A 308 6.80 3.07 5.95
N ILE A 309 6.17 2.13 6.66
CA ILE A 309 5.72 0.87 6.05
C ILE A 309 4.79 1.16 4.85
N GLY A 310 4.86 0.33 3.81
CA GLY A 310 4.10 0.54 2.58
C GLY A 310 4.69 1.57 1.61
N CYS A 311 5.81 2.22 1.95
CA CYS A 311 6.42 3.26 1.13
C CYS A 311 7.66 2.79 0.35
N VAL A 312 8.04 3.58 -0.67
CA VAL A 312 9.18 3.30 -1.57
C VAL A 312 10.53 3.44 -0.84
N ASP A 313 10.65 4.43 0.03
CA ASP A 313 11.81 4.65 0.91
C ASP A 313 12.01 3.47 1.86
N SER A 314 10.95 2.94 2.47
CA SER A 314 11.01 1.72 3.29
C SER A 314 11.53 0.50 2.51
N ALA A 315 11.09 0.32 1.26
CA ALA A 315 11.62 -0.72 0.38
C ALA A 315 13.11 -0.51 0.04
N PHE A 316 13.54 0.74 -0.14
CA PHE A 316 14.93 1.09 -0.42
C PHE A 316 15.83 0.88 0.81
N GLU A 317 15.42 1.36 1.98
CA GLU A 317 16.14 1.26 3.24
C GLU A 317 16.30 -0.20 3.70
N SER A 318 15.24 -1.00 3.61
CA SER A 318 15.33 -2.45 3.89
C SER A 318 16.33 -3.14 2.96
N SER A 319 16.35 -2.77 1.68
CA SER A 319 17.33 -3.30 0.73
C SER A 319 18.76 -2.89 1.11
N GLN A 320 19.00 -1.63 1.50
CA GLN A 320 20.32 -1.19 1.98
C GLN A 320 20.75 -1.93 3.25
N ARG A 321 19.82 -2.18 4.18
CA ARG A 321 20.06 -2.94 5.41
C ARG A 321 20.53 -4.36 5.09
N GLU A 322 19.81 -5.09 4.22
CA GLU A 322 20.15 -6.47 3.91
C GLU A 322 21.41 -6.60 3.04
N ILE A 323 21.64 -5.69 2.09
CA ILE A 323 22.87 -5.68 1.29
C ILE A 323 24.10 -5.55 2.20
N LYS A 324 24.06 -4.67 3.22
CA LYS A 324 25.16 -4.54 4.20
C LYS A 324 25.38 -5.84 4.98
N ARG A 325 24.30 -6.52 5.40
CA ARG A 325 24.36 -7.80 6.13
C ARG A 325 24.97 -8.91 5.27
N VAL A 326 24.49 -9.07 4.05
CA VAL A 326 25.01 -10.06 3.09
C VAL A 326 26.48 -9.79 2.77
N TYR A 327 26.84 -8.53 2.49
CA TYR A 327 28.22 -8.14 2.20
C TYR A 327 29.18 -8.45 3.35
N ASN A 328 28.79 -8.11 4.59
CA ASN A 328 29.59 -8.42 5.77
C ASN A 328 29.77 -9.93 5.97
N LYS A 329 28.72 -10.72 5.73
CA LYS A 329 28.79 -12.20 5.81
C LYS A 329 29.76 -12.77 4.77
N LEU A 330 29.71 -12.27 3.54
CA LEU A 330 30.62 -12.71 2.46
C LEU A 330 32.08 -12.37 2.78
N ASN A 331 32.36 -11.21 3.38
CA ASN A 331 33.71 -10.83 3.77
C ASN A 331 34.26 -11.65 4.94
N GLN A 332 33.40 -12.03 5.91
CA GLN A 332 33.81 -12.90 7.02
C GLN A 332 34.21 -14.31 6.55
N ILE A 333 33.65 -14.78 5.43
CA ILE A 333 33.95 -16.10 4.85
C ILE A 333 35.20 -16.06 3.94
N SER A 334 35.57 -14.86 3.46
CA SER A 334 36.69 -14.66 2.54
C SER A 334 38.03 -14.42 3.25
N ASN A 335 38.01 -14.23 4.58
CA ASN A 335 39.17 -14.08 5.46
C ASN A 335 39.41 -15.34 6.30
#